data_AF-A0A924JPD9-F1
#
_entry.id   AF-A0A924JPD9-F1
#
_cell.length_a   1.000
_cell.length_b   1.000
_cell.length_c   1.000
_cell.angle_alpha   90.00
_cell.angle_beta   90.00
_cell.angle_gamma   90.00
#
_symmetry.space_group_name_H-M   'P 1'
#
loop_
_entity.id
_entity.type
_entity.pdbx_description
1 polymer ?
#
loop_
_entity_poly.entity_id
_entity_poly.type
_entity_poly.pdbx_seq_one_letter_code
_entity_poly.pdbx_strand_id
1 'polypeptide(L)'
;MPIDHGASFNSNTLERGLVSITPEETLIHKPLMNRLGKRSLLKDELYLLGLEEEFYFRVNGCKNEISKIITQVPLDWKIDKAHISAQLESTLFSDSWNKTTFETFLSFIQIATNH
;
A
#
# COMPACT_ATOMS: atom_id res chain seq x y z
N MET A 1 -21.92 -14.87 -1.41
CA MET A 1 -20.62 -14.92 -2.11
C MET A 1 -19.59 -14.42 -1.12
N PRO A 2 -18.70 -15.27 -0.59
CA PRO A 2 -17.58 -14.77 0.21
C PRO A 2 -16.80 -13.84 -0.71
N ILE A 3 -16.49 -12.64 -0.24
CA ILE A 3 -15.62 -11.75 -1.00
C ILE A 3 -14.26 -12.46 -1.04
N ASP A 4 -13.85 -12.94 -2.21
CA ASP A 4 -12.54 -13.57 -2.39
C ASP A 4 -11.50 -12.45 -2.35
N HIS A 5 -10.97 -12.21 -1.16
CA HIS A 5 -9.99 -11.17 -0.91
C HIS A 5 -8.54 -11.64 -1.11
N GLY A 6 -8.33 -12.82 -1.70
CA GLY A 6 -7.00 -13.42 -1.87
C GLY A 6 -5.98 -12.45 -2.47
N ALA A 7 -6.37 -11.81 -3.56
CA ALA A 7 -5.53 -10.84 -4.27
C ALA A 7 -5.53 -9.46 -3.57
N SER A 8 -6.67 -8.98 -3.08
CA SER A 8 -6.80 -7.64 -2.49
C SER A 8 -6.09 -7.47 -1.14
N PHE A 9 -5.95 -8.55 -0.36
CA PHE A 9 -5.24 -8.54 0.93
C PHE A 9 -3.97 -9.39 0.93
N ASN A 10 -3.53 -9.89 -0.23
CA ASN A 10 -2.37 -10.78 -0.35
C ASN A 10 -2.43 -11.98 0.63
N SER A 11 -3.64 -12.48 0.90
CA SER A 11 -3.96 -13.23 2.13
C SER A 11 -3.44 -14.68 2.16
N ASN A 12 -2.59 -15.09 1.22
CA ASN A 12 -1.82 -16.34 1.25
C ASN A 12 -0.51 -16.25 0.43
N THR A 13 -0.03 -15.04 0.12
CA THR A 13 0.93 -14.82 -0.96
C THR A 13 2.10 -13.90 -0.65
N LEU A 14 2.34 -13.52 0.62
CA LEU A 14 3.60 -12.85 0.96
C LEU A 14 4.83 -13.67 0.47
N GLU A 15 4.71 -15.00 0.40
CA GLU A 15 5.74 -15.89 -0.18
C GLU A 15 5.87 -15.79 -1.70
N ARG A 16 4.79 -15.42 -2.39
CA ARG A 16 4.72 -15.29 -3.85
C ARG A 16 4.86 -13.85 -4.33
N GLY A 17 5.09 -12.92 -3.41
CA GLY A 17 5.15 -11.49 -3.68
C GLY A 17 3.79 -10.80 -3.59
N LEU A 18 3.85 -9.47 -3.57
CA LEU A 18 2.67 -8.62 -3.46
C LEU A 18 2.03 -8.46 -4.84
N VAL A 19 0.72 -8.66 -4.93
CA VAL A 19 -0.06 -8.41 -6.13
C VAL A 19 -0.37 -6.92 -6.21
N SER A 20 0.03 -6.29 -7.32
CA SER A 20 -0.35 -4.92 -7.62
C SER A 20 -1.84 -4.83 -7.95
N ILE A 21 -2.52 -3.85 -7.38
CA ILE A 21 -3.87 -3.49 -7.79
C ILE A 21 -3.84 -2.78 -9.15
N THR A 22 -4.95 -2.83 -9.88
CA THR A 22 -5.17 -2.12 -11.14
C THR A 22 -5.72 -0.71 -10.92
N PRO A 23 -5.60 0.21 -11.91
CA PRO A 23 -6.22 1.53 -11.84
C PRO A 23 -7.72 1.48 -11.47
N GLU A 24 -8.47 0.54 -12.03
CA GLU A 24 -9.92 0.37 -11.86
C GLU A 24 -10.31 -0.09 -10.46
N GLU A 25 -9.40 -0.79 -9.77
CA GLU A 25 -9.57 -1.24 -8.38
C GLU A 25 -9.30 -0.11 -7.37
N THR A 26 -8.63 0.96 -7.80
CA THR A 26 -8.32 2.09 -6.93
C THR A 26 -9.54 2.95 -6.62
N LEU A 27 -9.52 3.61 -5.45
CA LEU A 27 -10.49 4.65 -5.12
C LEU A 27 -10.35 5.89 -6.01
N ILE A 28 -9.15 6.16 -6.53
CA ILE A 28 -8.82 7.30 -7.40
C ILE A 28 -9.75 7.36 -8.61
N HIS A 29 -10.05 6.19 -9.21
CA HIS A 29 -10.91 6.07 -10.39
C HIS A 29 -12.41 6.02 -10.08
N LYS A 30 -12.83 6.05 -8.80
CA LYS A 30 -14.25 5.97 -8.44
C LYS A 30 -14.92 7.34 -8.49
N PRO A 31 -16.22 7.42 -8.86
CA PRO A 31 -16.98 8.68 -8.87
C PRO A 31 -16.96 9.43 -7.53
N LEU A 32 -16.75 8.72 -6.42
CA LEU A 32 -16.59 9.32 -5.10
C LEU A 32 -15.45 10.34 -5.06
N MET A 33 -14.32 10.06 -5.71
CA MET A 33 -13.17 10.99 -5.71
C MET A 33 -13.46 12.28 -6.45
N ASN A 34 -14.30 12.24 -7.48
CA ASN A 34 -14.80 13.46 -8.13
C ASN A 34 -15.65 14.30 -7.17
N ARG A 35 -16.45 13.66 -6.30
CA ARG A 35 -17.29 14.35 -5.32
C ARG A 35 -16.51 14.91 -4.14
N LEU A 36 -15.37 14.30 -3.78
CA LEU A 36 -14.52 14.78 -2.70
C LEU A 36 -13.73 16.04 -3.06
N GLY A 37 -13.79 16.51 -4.32
CA GLY A 37 -13.22 17.80 -4.75
C GLY A 37 -11.70 17.87 -4.76
N LYS A 38 -11.00 16.75 -4.52
CA LYS A 38 -9.53 16.70 -4.38
C LYS A 38 -8.78 16.46 -5.68
N ARG A 39 -9.46 16.24 -6.81
CA ARG A 39 -8.82 15.87 -8.08
C ARG A 39 -7.93 16.96 -8.67
N SER A 40 -8.17 18.24 -8.33
CA SER A 40 -7.29 19.35 -8.71
C SER A 40 -5.97 19.35 -7.94
N LEU A 41 -5.96 18.96 -6.66
CA LEU A 41 -4.75 18.83 -5.85
C LEU A 41 -3.81 17.76 -6.41
N LEU A 42 -4.38 16.72 -7.02
CA LEU A 42 -3.62 15.64 -7.65
C LEU A 42 -2.88 16.07 -8.93
N LYS A 43 -3.11 17.31 -9.42
CA LYS A 43 -2.35 17.92 -10.53
C LYS A 43 -1.23 18.84 -10.04
N ASP A 44 -1.17 19.13 -8.75
CA ASP A 44 -0.16 20.01 -8.16
C ASP A 44 1.08 19.21 -7.77
N GLU A 45 2.20 19.49 -8.44
CA GLU A 45 3.47 18.80 -8.23
C GLU A 45 4.02 18.98 -6.81
N LEU A 46 3.85 20.16 -6.21
CA LEU A 46 4.29 20.42 -4.83
C LEU A 46 3.47 19.61 -3.83
N TYR A 47 2.16 19.46 -4.11
CA TYR A 47 1.30 18.61 -3.30
C TYR A 47 1.72 17.13 -3.40
N LEU A 48 2.05 16.65 -4.60
CA LEU A 48 2.51 15.27 -4.80
C LEU A 48 3.86 14.99 -4.12
N LEU A 49 4.80 15.95 -4.16
CA LEU A 49 6.07 15.85 -3.43
C LEU A 49 5.84 15.76 -1.91
N GLY A 50 4.95 16.60 -1.36
CA GLY A 50 4.59 16.52 0.06
C GLY A 50 3.93 15.20 0.45
N LEU A 51 3.11 14.62 -0.45
CA LEU A 51 2.54 13.29 -0.26
C LEU A 51 3.59 12.18 -0.31
N GLU A 52 4.62 12.32 -1.15
CA GLU A 52 5.74 11.38 -1.19
C GLU A 52 6.46 11.34 0.16
N GLU A 53 6.85 12.50 0.67
CA GLU A 53 7.52 12.63 1.96
C GLU A 53 6.68 12.06 3.11
N GLU A 54 5.37 12.39 3.15
CA GLU A 54 4.48 11.83 4.16
C GLU A 54 4.34 10.31 4.02
N PHE A 55 4.20 9.79 2.80
CA PHE A 55 4.14 8.36 2.54
C PHE A 55 5.37 7.64 3.09
N TYR A 56 6.58 8.07 2.73
CA TYR A 56 7.82 7.45 3.23
C TYR A 56 7.93 7.56 4.75
N PHE A 57 7.61 8.72 5.34
CA PHE A 57 7.64 8.91 6.79
C PHE A 57 6.71 7.92 7.51
N ARG A 58 5.48 7.77 7.03
CA ARG A 58 4.48 6.86 7.63
C ARG A 58 4.89 5.41 7.48
N VAL A 59 5.33 5.00 6.29
CA VAL A 59 5.77 3.63 6.04
C VAL A 59 6.96 3.26 6.92
N ASN A 60 7.94 4.16 7.06
CA ASN A 60 9.08 3.92 7.95
C ASN A 60 8.65 3.84 9.42
N GLY A 61 7.68 4.65 9.83
CA GLY A 61 7.05 4.53 11.16
C GLY A 61 6.44 3.14 11.39
N CYS A 62 5.71 2.61 10.41
CA CYS A 62 5.17 1.25 10.47
C CYS A 62 6.29 0.19 10.52
N LYS A 63 7.35 0.36 9.73
CA LYS A 63 8.51 -0.55 9.71
C LYS A 63 9.16 -0.67 11.09
N ASN A 64 9.35 0.45 11.77
CA ASN A 64 9.97 0.48 13.10
C ASN A 64 9.11 -0.17 14.18
N GLU A 65 7.79 -0.27 13.97
CA GLU A 65 6.85 -0.88 14.90
C GLU A 65 6.49 -2.34 14.55
N ILE A 66 7.08 -2.93 13.49
CA ILE A 66 6.77 -4.31 13.04
C ILE A 66 6.84 -5.32 14.19
N SER A 67 7.91 -5.26 15.00
CA SER A 67 8.10 -6.17 16.14
C SER A 67 6.94 -6.10 17.13
N LYS A 68 6.46 -4.89 17.42
CA LYS A 68 5.32 -4.64 18.30
C LYS A 68 4.00 -5.08 17.67
N ILE A 69 3.83 -4.92 16.36
CA ILE A 69 2.63 -5.37 15.64
C ILE A 69 2.56 -6.90 15.66
N ILE A 70 3.67 -7.58 15.38
CA ILE A 70 3.73 -9.05 15.34
C ILE A 70 3.53 -9.66 16.73
N THR A 71 4.03 -9.02 17.78
CA THR A 71 3.80 -9.51 19.16
C THR A 71 2.33 -9.49 19.55
N GLN A 72 1.53 -8.57 19.00
CA GLN A 72 0.07 -8.50 19.23
C GLN A 72 -0.72 -9.60 18.51
N VAL A 73 -0.11 -10.32 17.56
CA VAL A 73 -0.80 -11.44 16.90
C VAL A 73 -1.05 -12.57 17.93
N PRO A 74 -2.30 -13.09 18.03
CA PRO A 74 -2.65 -14.15 18.96
C PRO A 74 -1.77 -15.39 18.82
N LEU A 75 -1.38 -15.99 19.95
CA LEU A 75 -0.56 -17.20 19.96
C LEU A 75 -1.28 -18.40 19.30
N ASP A 76 -2.60 -18.45 19.41
CA ASP A 76 -3.44 -19.54 18.87
C ASP A 76 -3.39 -19.63 17.34
N TRP A 77 -2.94 -18.57 16.66
CA TRP A 77 -2.74 -18.58 15.21
C TRP A 77 -1.49 -19.37 14.80
N LYS A 78 -0.64 -19.76 15.77
CA LYS A 78 0.55 -20.61 15.57
C LYS A 78 1.48 -20.14 14.44
N ILE A 79 1.58 -18.82 14.28
CA ILE A 79 2.45 -18.21 13.27
C ILE A 79 3.91 -18.17 13.73
N ASP A 80 4.83 -18.36 12.80
CA ASP A 80 6.24 -18.06 13.03
C ASP A 80 6.45 -16.54 12.94
N LYS A 81 6.44 -15.90 14.12
CA LYS A 81 6.58 -14.45 14.28
C LYS A 81 7.91 -13.94 13.70
N ALA A 82 8.99 -14.70 13.84
CA ALA A 82 10.31 -14.31 13.34
C ALA A 82 10.36 -14.38 11.81
N HIS A 83 9.82 -15.47 11.25
CA HIS A 83 9.71 -15.64 9.81
C HIS A 83 8.86 -14.52 9.16
N ILE A 84 7.68 -14.23 9.73
CA ILE A 84 6.80 -13.17 9.22
C ILE A 84 7.46 -11.80 9.30
N SER A 85 8.21 -11.48 10.36
CA SER A 85 8.94 -10.21 10.46
C SER A 85 9.94 -10.04 9.31
N ALA A 86 10.78 -11.06 9.10
CA ALA A 86 11.77 -11.04 8.03
C ALA A 86 11.11 -10.95 6.64
N GLN A 87 9.96 -11.62 6.46
CA GLN A 87 9.21 -11.58 5.21
C GLN A 87 8.61 -10.20 4.96
N LEU A 88 7.99 -9.57 5.97
CA LEU A 88 7.44 -8.22 5.83
C LEU A 88 8.53 -7.20 5.52
N GLU A 89 9.67 -7.28 6.19
CA GLU A 89 10.81 -6.38 5.96
C GLU A 89 11.39 -6.52 4.55
N SER A 90 11.49 -7.74 4.03
CA SER A 90 12.03 -8.00 2.69
C SER A 90 11.03 -7.73 1.56
N THR A 91 9.72 -7.72 1.85
CA THR A 91 8.66 -7.56 0.82
C THR A 91 7.92 -6.23 0.90
N LEU A 92 7.26 -5.92 2.01
CA LEU A 92 6.35 -4.76 2.18
C LEU A 92 7.08 -3.52 2.71
N PHE A 93 8.31 -3.62 3.18
CA PHE A 93 9.07 -2.48 3.72
C PHE A 93 10.47 -2.36 3.13
N SER A 94 10.67 -2.98 1.96
CA SER A 94 11.89 -2.84 1.16
C SER A 94 11.87 -1.51 0.40
N ASP A 95 13.04 -0.98 0.12
CA ASP A 95 13.17 0.28 -0.63
C ASP A 95 12.60 0.16 -2.05
N SER A 96 12.71 -1.03 -2.65
CA SER A 96 12.10 -1.33 -3.94
C SER A 96 10.58 -1.27 -3.87
N TRP A 97 9.96 -1.84 -2.83
CA TRP A 97 8.52 -1.78 -2.67
C TRP A 97 8.03 -0.36 -2.46
N ASN A 98 8.71 0.44 -1.62
CA ASN A 98 8.34 1.83 -1.39
C ASN A 98 8.32 2.62 -2.70
N LYS A 99 9.42 2.51 -3.46
CA LYS A 99 9.59 3.18 -4.74
C LYS A 99 8.52 2.75 -5.75
N THR A 100 8.39 1.45 -5.98
CA THR A 100 7.42 0.92 -6.95
C THR A 100 5.99 1.25 -6.57
N THR A 101 5.65 1.23 -5.28
CA THR A 101 4.31 1.61 -4.79
C THR A 101 4.00 3.06 -5.10
N PHE A 102 4.94 3.97 -4.82
CA PHE A 102 4.72 5.39 -5.08
C PHE A 102 4.70 5.71 -6.59
N GLU A 103 5.59 5.11 -7.38
CA GLU A 103 5.57 5.23 -8.85
C GLU A 103 4.24 4.71 -9.44
N THR A 104 3.75 3.58 -8.94
CA THR A 104 2.44 3.03 -9.34
C THR A 104 1.32 4.00 -9.00
N PHE A 105 1.33 4.58 -7.79
CA PHE A 105 0.37 5.61 -7.39
C PHE A 105 0.40 6.81 -8.35
N LEU A 106 1.59 7.36 -8.68
CA LEU A 106 1.73 8.46 -9.63
C LEU A 106 1.17 8.09 -11.01
N SER A 107 1.42 6.88 -11.50
CA SER A 107 0.87 6.41 -12.78
C SER A 107 -0.67 6.42 -12.77
N PHE A 108 -1.28 6.03 -11.66
CA PHE A 108 -2.74 6.03 -11.53
C PHE A 108 -3.32 7.43 -11.45
N ILE A 109 -2.60 8.36 -10.82
CA ILE A 109 -2.96 9.78 -10.81
C ILE A 109 -2.92 10.35 -12.23
N GLN A 110 -1.90 10.05 -13.01
CA GLN A 110 -1.79 10.50 -14.41
C GLN A 110 -2.96 9.97 -15.26
N ILE A 111 -3.26 8.67 -15.20
CA ILE A 111 -4.42 8.08 -15.89
C ILE A 111 -5.71 8.79 -15.45
N ALA A 112 -5.85 9.01 -14.15
CA ALA A 112 -7.02 9.67 -13.58
C ALA A 112 -7.06 11.19 -13.79
N THR A 113 -6.07 11.87 -14.36
CA THR A 113 -6.09 13.34 -14.51
C THR A 113 -6.01 13.81 -15.95
N ASN A 114 -5.60 12.93 -16.86
CA ASN A 114 -5.53 13.14 -18.30
C ASN A 114 -6.87 12.92 -19.05
N HIS A 115 -7.93 12.53 -18.32
CA HIS A 115 -9.34 12.47 -18.77
C HIS A 115 -10.20 13.51 -18.04
#